data_AF-A0A537XZX6-F1
#
_entry.id   AF-A0A537XZX6-F1
#
_cell.length_a   1.000
_cell.length_b   1.000
_cell.length_c   1.000
_cell.angle_alpha   90.00
_cell.angle_beta   90.00
_cell.angle_gamma   90.00
#
_symmetry.space_group_name_H-M   'P 1'
#
loop_
_entity.id
_entity.type
_entity.pdbx_description
1 polymer ?
#
loop_
_entity_poly.entity_id
_entity_poly.type
_entity_poly.pdbx_seq_one_letter_code
_entity_poly.pdbx_strand_id
1 'polypeptide(L)'
;MAHSLRTQGRLARWPAASNSMKPQPHFLTICWDATAEDGTPVTLQATLCKSHRQVIALKSASARGVRRQFGESCDLCHGREPRRTTTL
;
A
#
# COMPACT_ATOMS: atom_id res chain seq x y z
N MET A 1 8.08 -57.53 21.40
CA MET A 1 7.62 -56.17 21.68
C MET A 1 8.78 -55.42 22.31
N ALA A 2 9.43 -54.53 21.56
CA ALA A 2 10.52 -53.68 22.03
C ALA A 2 10.17 -52.24 21.66
N HIS A 3 10.14 -51.39 22.67
CA HIS A 3 9.56 -50.06 22.63
C HIS A 3 10.61 -49.08 22.09
N SER A 4 10.39 -48.52 20.89
CA SER A 4 11.25 -47.47 20.37
C SER A 4 11.09 -46.20 21.20
N LEU A 5 12.19 -45.83 21.87
CA LEU A 5 12.35 -44.62 22.64
C LEU A 5 12.33 -43.39 21.71
N ARG A 6 11.51 -42.42 22.11
CA ARG A 6 11.42 -41.07 21.59
C ARG A 6 12.79 -40.39 21.55
N THR A 7 13.24 -39.96 20.38
CA THR A 7 14.22 -38.90 20.24
C THR A 7 13.52 -37.64 19.74
N GLN A 8 13.35 -36.71 20.67
CA GLN A 8 12.76 -35.40 20.46
C GLN A 8 13.64 -34.63 19.46
N GLY A 9 13.05 -34.28 18.31
CA GLY A 9 13.63 -33.33 17.38
C GLY A 9 13.85 -32.00 18.10
N ARG A 10 15.12 -31.60 18.23
CA ARG A 10 15.53 -30.31 18.76
C ARG A 10 15.13 -29.24 17.74
N LEU A 11 13.88 -28.78 17.80
CA LEU A 11 13.44 -27.60 17.06
C LEU A 11 14.19 -26.40 17.64
N ALA A 12 15.12 -25.87 16.85
CA ALA A 12 15.81 -24.63 17.15
C ALA A 12 14.77 -23.55 17.48
N ARG A 13 14.82 -23.04 18.71
CA ARG A 13 14.01 -21.92 19.15
C ARG A 13 14.42 -20.69 18.35
N TRP A 14 13.72 -20.40 17.25
CA TRP A 14 13.83 -19.12 16.57
C TRP A 14 13.47 -18.03 17.60
N PRO A 15 14.34 -17.04 17.85
CA PRO A 15 13.91 -15.86 18.58
C PRO A 15 12.88 -15.17 17.69
N ALA A 16 11.63 -15.10 18.18
CA ALA A 16 10.62 -14.23 17.62
C ALA A 16 11.22 -12.82 17.66
N ALA A 17 11.72 -12.35 16.52
CA ALA A 17 12.05 -10.96 16.35
C ALA A 17 10.73 -10.21 16.54
N SER A 18 10.53 -9.67 17.74
CA SER A 18 9.54 -8.64 18.03
C SER A 18 9.95 -7.41 17.25
N ASN A 19 9.82 -7.49 15.93
CA ASN A 19 9.93 -6.37 15.05
C ASN A 19 8.75 -5.49 15.45
N SER A 20 9.03 -4.45 16.23
CA SER A 20 8.08 -3.40 16.56
C SER A 20 7.45 -2.98 15.23
N MET A 21 6.22 -3.45 15.00
CA MET A 21 5.44 -3.15 13.81
C MET A 21 5.11 -1.67 13.92
N LYS A 22 6.05 -0.81 13.54
CA LYS A 22 5.75 0.59 13.28
C LYS A 22 4.51 0.55 12.38
N PRO A 23 3.38 1.13 12.82
CA PRO A 23 2.15 1.07 12.03
C PRO A 23 2.52 1.57 10.64
N GLN A 24 2.39 0.69 9.64
CA GLN A 24 2.63 1.13 8.28
C GLN A 24 1.70 2.31 8.05
N PRO A 25 2.21 3.44 7.53
CA PRO A 25 1.38 4.62 7.33
C PRO A 25 0.16 4.22 6.51
N HIS A 26 -1.01 4.36 7.14
CA HIS A 26 -2.26 3.84 6.60
C HIS A 26 -2.63 4.54 5.30
N PHE A 27 -2.20 5.79 5.16
CA PHE A 27 -2.47 6.66 4.04
C PHE A 27 -1.18 6.95 3.26
N LEU A 28 -1.20 6.59 1.99
CA LEU A 28 -0.07 6.75 1.07
C LEU A 28 -0.49 7.66 -0.06
N THR A 29 0.40 8.58 -0.44
CA THR A 29 0.21 9.33 -1.68
C THR A 29 0.56 8.43 -2.86
N ILE A 30 -0.37 8.28 -3.79
CA ILE A 30 -0.16 7.58 -5.05
C ILE A 30 -0.41 8.54 -6.21
N CYS A 31 0.21 8.28 -7.35
CA CYS A 31 -0.08 8.95 -8.62
C CYS A 31 -0.40 7.94 -9.72
N TRP A 32 -1.26 8.33 -10.65
CA TRP A 32 -1.68 7.51 -11.79
C TRP A 32 -2.08 8.41 -12.96
N ASP A 33 -2.01 7.87 -14.17
CA ASP A 33 -2.40 8.58 -15.38
C ASP A 33 -3.92 8.49 -15.57
N ALA A 34 -4.49 9.57 -16.08
CA ALA A 34 -5.89 9.69 -16.42
C ALA A 34 -6.04 10.60 -17.65
N THR A 35 -7.26 10.68 -18.16
CA THR A 35 -7.62 11.57 -19.26
C THR A 35 -8.62 12.59 -18.73
N ALA A 36 -8.36 13.88 -18.95
CA ALA A 36 -9.30 14.95 -18.65
C ALA A 36 -10.52 14.89 -19.59
N GLU A 37 -11.57 15.64 -19.29
CA GLU A 37 -12.80 15.64 -20.09
C GLU A 37 -12.57 16.10 -21.54
N ASP A 38 -11.60 17.00 -21.73
CA ASP A 38 -11.16 17.49 -23.04
C ASP A 38 -10.21 16.52 -23.79
N GLY A 39 -9.93 15.34 -23.22
CA GLY A 39 -9.05 14.34 -23.82
C GLY A 39 -7.57 14.51 -23.48
N THR A 40 -7.18 15.59 -22.78
CA THR A 40 -5.79 15.81 -22.38
C THR A 40 -5.30 14.75 -21.39
N PRO A 41 -4.15 14.09 -21.62
CA PRO A 41 -3.56 13.20 -20.63
C PRO A 41 -3.11 14.01 -19.41
N VAL A 42 -3.52 13.59 -18.23
CA VAL A 42 -3.17 14.21 -16.95
C VAL A 42 -2.65 13.16 -15.98
N THR A 43 -1.78 13.58 -15.07
CA THR A 43 -1.42 12.76 -13.91
C THR A 43 -2.28 13.20 -12.74
N LEU A 44 -2.96 12.24 -12.10
CA LEU A 44 -3.69 12.46 -10.86
C LEU A 44 -2.83 12.01 -9.67
N GLN A 45 -3.00 12.70 -8.54
CA GLN A 45 -2.34 12.40 -7.29
C GLN A 45 -3.33 12.55 -6.11
N ALA A 46 -3.32 11.59 -5.19
CA ALA A 46 -4.11 11.66 -3.96
C ALA A 46 -3.48 10.86 -2.83
N THR A 47 -3.73 11.25 -1.59
CA THR A 47 -3.40 10.46 -0.40
C THR A 47 -4.55 9.50 -0.08
N LEU A 48 -4.28 8.19 -0.09
CA LEU A 48 -5.33 7.17 -0.02
C LEU A 48 -5.06 6.08 1.03
N CYS A 49 -6.15 5.63 1.66
CA CYS A 49 -6.15 4.43 2.49
C CYS A 49 -5.95 3.16 1.65
N LYS A 50 -5.81 2.01 2.32
CA LYS A 50 -5.55 0.72 1.67
C LYS A 50 -6.62 0.32 0.66
N SER A 51 -7.87 0.44 1.05
CA SER A 51 -8.99 0.06 0.19
C SER A 51 -9.02 0.91 -1.08
N HIS A 52 -8.90 2.23 -0.96
CA HIS A 52 -8.93 3.14 -2.10
C HIS A 52 -7.72 2.97 -3.02
N ARG A 53 -6.50 2.82 -2.50
CA ARG A 53 -5.33 2.58 -3.37
C ARG A 53 -5.43 1.26 -4.13
N GLN A 54 -6.04 0.21 -3.55
CA GLN A 54 -6.26 -1.06 -4.24
C GLN A 54 -7.25 -0.91 -5.39
N VAL A 55 -8.35 -0.19 -5.19
CA VAL A 55 -9.33 0.09 -6.27
C VAL A 55 -8.66 0.84 -7.42
N ILE A 56 -7.83 1.85 -7.13
CA ILE A 56 -7.13 2.59 -8.18
C ILE A 56 -6.10 1.72 -8.89
N ALA A 57 -5.32 0.91 -8.16
CA ALA A 57 -4.36 -0.01 -8.76
C ALA A 57 -5.02 -1.05 -9.68
N LEU A 58 -6.27 -1.44 -9.40
CA LEU A 58 -7.05 -2.33 -10.27
C LEU A 58 -7.56 -1.61 -11.53
N LYS A 59 -7.86 -0.32 -11.45
CA LYS A 59 -8.41 0.48 -12.57
C LYS A 59 -7.34 1.10 -13.46
N SER A 60 -6.16 1.37 -12.91
CA SER A 60 -5.10 2.14 -13.56
C SER A 60 -3.76 1.43 -13.40
N ALA A 61 -3.29 0.77 -14.46
CA ALA A 61 -1.99 0.08 -14.45
C ALA A 61 -0.80 1.03 -14.17
N SER A 62 -0.96 2.32 -14.47
CA SER A 62 0.00 3.39 -14.17
C SER A 62 0.08 3.75 -12.68
N ALA A 63 -0.80 3.21 -11.83
CA ALA A 63 -0.86 3.58 -10.42
C ALA A 63 0.42 3.19 -9.69
N ARG A 64 1.10 4.18 -9.11
CA ARG A 64 2.34 4.02 -8.37
C ARG A 64 2.35 4.84 -7.08
N GLY A 65 3.01 4.31 -6.07
CA GLY A 65 3.25 5.06 -4.83
C GLY A 65 4.28 6.17 -5.04
N VAL A 66 4.05 7.34 -4.46
CA VAL A 66 5.04 8.42 -4.43
C VAL A 66 5.97 8.18 -3.24
N ARG A 67 7.28 8.04 -3.50
CA ARG A 67 8.24 7.68 -2.45
C ARG A 67 8.20 8.69 -1.30
N ARG A 68 8.16 8.17 -0.08
CA ARG A 68 8.22 8.94 1.19
C ARG A 68 7.10 9.98 1.35
N GLN A 69 6.02 9.89 0.58
CA GLN A 69 4.84 10.74 0.78
C GLN A 69 3.74 9.96 1.51
N PHE A 70 3.60 10.31 2.78
CA PHE A 70 2.59 9.80 3.69
C PHE A 70 1.64 10.95 4.01
N GLY A 71 0.36 10.65 4.19
CA GLY A 71 -0.59 11.67 4.63
C GLY A 71 -1.36 11.23 5.87
N GLU A 72 -2.17 12.15 6.38
CA GLU A 72 -2.88 11.99 7.65
C GLU A 72 -4.29 11.41 7.46
N SER A 73 -4.84 11.49 6.25
CA SER A 73 -6.20 11.04 5.93
C SER A 73 -6.33 10.59 4.48
N CYS A 74 -7.41 9.89 4.18
CA CYS A 74 -7.74 9.47 2.82
C CYS A 74 -8.61 10.51 2.13
N ASP A 75 -8.13 11.12 1.06
CA ASP A 75 -8.86 12.14 0.31
C ASP A 75 -10.25 11.64 -0.14
N LEU A 76 -10.34 10.45 -0.72
CA LEU A 76 -11.62 9.88 -1.17
C LEU A 76 -12.60 9.57 -0.04
N CYS A 77 -12.12 9.17 1.16
CA CYS A 77 -13.02 8.97 2.30
C CYS A 77 -13.64 10.30 2.77
N HIS A 78 -12.93 11.40 2.57
CA HIS A 78 -13.39 12.75 2.89
C HIS A 78 -14.10 13.45 1.72
N GLY A 79 -14.32 12.75 0.60
CA GLY A 79 -14.93 13.35 -0.59
C GLY A 79 -14.05 14.37 -1.31
N ARG A 80 -12.74 14.40 -1.03
CA ARG A 80 -11.79 15.26 -1.75
C ARG A 80 -11.44 14.66 -3.10
N GLU A 81 -11.37 15.51 -4.12
CA GLU A 81 -10.97 15.09 -5.46
C GLU A 81 -9.44 14.91 -5.56
N PRO A 82 -8.97 13.96 -6.41
CA PRO A 82 -7.55 13.85 -6.74
C PRO A 82 -7.01 15.13 -7.40
N ARG A 83 -5.80 15.54 -7.00
CA ARG A 83 -5.14 16.71 -7.57
C ARG A 83 -4.58 16.36 -8.94
N ARG A 84 -4.78 17.25 -9.91
CA ARG A 84 -4.11 17.18 -11.22
C ARG A 84 -2.70 17.73 -11.06
N THR A 85 -1.71 16.91 -11.35
CA THR A 85 -0.32 17.34 -11.48
C THR A 85 0.03 17.35 -12.95
N THR A 86 0.20 18.55 -13.52
CA THR A 86 0.74 18.71 -14.86
C THR A 86 2.21 18.36 -14.80
N THR A 87 2.58 17.16 -15.27
CA THR A 87 3.99 16.89 -15.54
C THR A 87 4.30 17.63 -16.83
N LEU A 88 4.88 18.83 -16.72
CA LEU A 88 5.38 19.63 -17.85
C LEU A 88 6.54 18.92 -18.56
#